data_AF-A0A0P8ARG1-F1
#
_entry.id   AF-A0A0P8ARG1-F1
#
_cell.length_a   1.000
_cell.length_b   1.000
_cell.length_c   1.000
_cell.angle_alpha   90.00
_cell.angle_beta   90.00
_cell.angle_gamma   90.00
#
_symmetry.space_group_name_H-M   'P 1'
#
loop_
_entity.id
_entity.type
_entity.pdbx_description
1 polymer ?
#
loop_
_entity_poly.entity_id
_entity_poly.type
_entity_poly.pdbx_seq_one_letter_code
_entity_poly.pdbx_strand_id
1 'polypeptide(L)'
;MTARWLALLALGLSTAVHAADDACMENARTDLEKLYCQVVSEGQGAGLPSPTDFRRNDPQVQALLLRRPAGRLGLDVPEPGAPAEPEAASRPVETEPEPDRSEPEADQPETGWLADCRLQGERITCPQRQYNLAMNQPNSKLAAGVLGEGNRLGLSQFQGSRNDEETVRRYLSDAYDRYIPKMVDIGLGANTMSFTAFHKAFQTMEAGGVDFAQRMERTYSLLKQDKKTLGVKSRYHDRLPEDLSLCTVINPDIIVCDDVGTNWVYVSPSRQ
;
A
#
# COMPACT_ATOMS: atom_id res chain seq x y z
N MET A 1 -64.46 8.43 -42.76
CA MET A 1 -63.05 8.34 -43.20
C MET A 1 -62.20 8.85 -42.04
N THR A 2 -61.81 7.96 -41.11
CA THR A 2 -60.42 7.44 -40.93
C THR A 2 -59.42 8.58 -40.67
N ALA A 3 -58.74 8.73 -39.52
CA ALA A 3 -58.01 7.75 -38.69
C ALA A 3 -57.93 8.25 -37.21
N ARG A 4 -57.98 7.42 -36.15
CA ARG A 4 -56.87 6.68 -35.50
C ARG A 4 -55.55 7.47 -35.51
N TRP A 5 -54.86 7.75 -34.40
CA TRP A 5 -54.11 6.78 -33.59
C TRP A 5 -53.79 7.33 -32.18
N LEU A 6 -53.68 6.40 -31.23
CA LEU A 6 -53.15 6.54 -29.88
C LEU A 6 -51.64 6.89 -29.88
N ALA A 7 -51.19 7.63 -28.88
CA ALA A 7 -49.79 7.59 -28.43
C ALA A 7 -49.77 7.14 -26.96
N LEU A 8 -49.39 5.88 -26.76
CA LEU A 8 -49.06 5.25 -25.49
C LEU A 8 -47.64 5.67 -25.03
N LEU A 9 -47.51 5.75 -23.71
CA LEU A 9 -46.36 5.40 -22.86
C LEU A 9 -44.92 5.59 -23.36
N ALA A 10 -44.15 6.32 -22.53
CA ALA A 10 -42.74 6.03 -22.27
C ALA A 10 -42.50 6.04 -20.75
N LEU A 11 -42.83 4.94 -20.07
CA LEU A 11 -42.13 4.51 -18.85
C LEU A 11 -41.05 3.53 -19.30
N GLY A 12 -39.79 3.86 -19.07
CA GLY A 12 -38.69 2.95 -19.41
C GLY A 12 -37.33 3.62 -19.32
N LEU A 13 -36.88 3.94 -18.11
CA LEU A 13 -35.46 4.11 -17.80
C LEU A 13 -35.24 3.68 -16.35
N SER A 14 -34.82 2.43 -16.15
CA SER A 14 -34.03 1.95 -14.99
C SER A 14 -33.79 0.43 -15.12
N THR A 15 -32.94 -0.01 -16.03
CA THR A 15 -32.45 -1.42 -16.04
C THR A 15 -30.95 -1.56 -16.31
N ALA A 16 -30.19 -0.46 -16.42
CA ALA A 16 -28.77 -0.52 -16.77
C ALA A 16 -27.83 -0.89 -15.60
N VAL A 17 -28.30 -0.89 -14.35
CA VAL A 17 -27.45 -1.15 -13.18
C VAL A 17 -27.25 -2.65 -12.94
N HIS A 18 -28.29 -3.48 -13.09
CA HIS A 18 -28.20 -4.91 -12.77
C HIS A 18 -27.34 -5.72 -13.76
N ALA A 19 -27.31 -5.33 -15.04
CA ALA A 19 -26.58 -6.08 -16.06
C ALA A 19 -25.03 -6.01 -15.94
N ALA A 20 -24.50 -4.99 -15.26
CA ALA A 20 -23.06 -4.83 -15.04
C ALA A 20 -22.55 -5.67 -13.87
N ASP A 21 -23.39 -5.87 -12.84
CA ASP A 21 -23.07 -6.66 -11.65
C ASP A 21 -23.01 -8.17 -11.98
N ASP A 22 -23.98 -8.65 -12.77
CA ASP A 22 -24.03 -10.05 -13.24
C ASP A 22 -22.81 -10.41 -14.11
N ALA A 23 -22.39 -9.50 -14.99
CA ALA A 23 -21.21 -9.71 -15.83
C ALA A 23 -19.90 -9.72 -15.04
N CYS A 24 -19.81 -8.99 -13.92
CA CYS A 24 -18.64 -9.05 -13.03
C CYS A 24 -18.57 -10.42 -12.35
N MET A 25 -19.69 -10.88 -11.78
CA MET A 25 -19.81 -12.20 -11.14
C MET A 25 -19.49 -13.36 -12.08
N GLU A 26 -20.03 -13.35 -13.29
CA GLU A 26 -19.80 -14.42 -14.27
C GLU A 26 -18.33 -14.57 -14.69
N ASN A 27 -17.55 -13.50 -14.59
CA ASN A 27 -16.14 -13.47 -15.00
C ASN A 27 -15.16 -13.65 -13.83
N ALA A 28 -15.63 -13.73 -12.59
CA ALA A 28 -14.81 -13.92 -11.40
C ALA A 28 -14.33 -15.36 -11.28
N ARG A 29 -13.01 -15.55 -11.19
CA ARG A 29 -12.36 -16.88 -11.18
C ARG A 29 -11.88 -17.31 -9.80
N THR A 30 -11.72 -16.37 -8.87
CA THR A 30 -11.27 -16.61 -7.49
C THR A 30 -12.27 -16.04 -6.50
N ASP A 31 -12.26 -16.50 -5.26
CA ASP A 31 -13.17 -15.96 -4.23
C ASP A 31 -12.86 -14.50 -3.90
N LEU A 32 -11.61 -14.08 -4.10
CA LEU A 32 -11.22 -12.67 -4.03
C LEU A 32 -11.81 -11.85 -5.19
N GLU A 33 -11.83 -12.39 -6.42
CA GLU A 33 -12.50 -11.72 -7.54
C GLU A 33 -14.02 -11.65 -7.35
N LYS A 34 -14.62 -12.68 -6.74
CA LYS A 34 -16.06 -12.67 -6.39
C LYS A 34 -16.35 -11.60 -5.34
N LEU A 35 -15.55 -11.56 -4.27
CA LEU A 35 -15.66 -10.54 -3.23
C LEU A 35 -15.45 -9.13 -3.79
N TYR A 36 -14.49 -8.94 -4.70
CA TYR A 36 -14.29 -7.67 -5.39
C TYR A 36 -15.56 -7.17 -6.07
N CYS A 37 -16.18 -8.03 -6.87
CA CYS A 37 -17.37 -7.66 -7.62
C CYS A 37 -18.57 -7.42 -6.69
N GLN A 38 -18.72 -8.20 -5.60
CA GLN A 38 -19.74 -7.95 -4.57
C GLN A 38 -19.53 -6.60 -3.86
N VAL A 39 -18.29 -6.26 -3.53
CA VAL A 39 -17.93 -4.97 -2.93
C VAL A 39 -18.25 -3.79 -3.88
N VAL A 40 -18.04 -3.98 -5.18
CA VAL A 40 -18.36 -2.98 -6.21
C VAL A 40 -19.87 -2.80 -6.37
N SER A 41 -20.66 -3.88 -6.43
CA SER A 41 -22.12 -3.81 -6.58
C SER A 41 -22.80 -3.14 -5.37
N GLU A 42 -22.24 -3.31 -4.17
CA GLU A 42 -22.69 -2.66 -2.93
C GLU A 42 -22.20 -1.20 -2.80
N GLY A 43 -21.59 -0.64 -3.85
CA GLY A 43 -21.20 0.77 -3.91
C GLY A 43 -19.91 1.13 -3.16
N GLN A 44 -19.13 0.14 -2.70
CA GLN A 44 -17.85 0.35 -2.00
C GLN A 44 -16.62 0.27 -2.92
N GLY A 45 -16.82 0.27 -4.25
CA GLY A 45 -15.75 0.15 -5.25
C GLY A 45 -14.90 1.40 -5.52
N ALA A 46 -15.26 2.57 -4.97
CA ALA A 46 -14.64 3.85 -5.35
C ALA A 46 -13.12 3.96 -5.06
N GLY A 47 -12.60 3.15 -4.12
CA GLY A 47 -11.18 3.09 -3.79
C GLY A 47 -10.44 1.89 -4.39
N LEU A 48 -11.13 1.04 -5.16
CA LEU A 48 -10.55 -0.17 -5.73
C LEU A 48 -9.99 0.10 -7.13
N PRO A 49 -8.92 -0.61 -7.55
CA PRO A 49 -8.44 -0.57 -8.93
C PRO A 49 -9.49 -1.14 -9.89
N SER A 50 -9.30 -0.92 -11.20
CA SER A 50 -10.17 -1.49 -12.23
C SER A 50 -10.19 -3.03 -12.16
N PRO A 51 -11.24 -3.73 -12.65
CA PRO A 51 -11.31 -5.19 -12.57
C PRO A 51 -10.12 -5.90 -13.23
N THR A 52 -9.60 -5.32 -14.32
CA THR A 52 -8.42 -5.86 -15.02
C THR A 52 -7.15 -5.65 -14.20
N ASP A 53 -7.01 -4.49 -13.56
CA ASP A 53 -5.85 -4.20 -12.72
C ASP A 53 -5.88 -4.97 -11.41
N PHE A 54 -7.07 -5.19 -10.84
CA PHE A 54 -7.29 -6.01 -9.65
C PHE A 54 -6.77 -7.44 -9.88
N ARG A 55 -7.19 -8.08 -10.99
CA ARG A 55 -6.78 -9.43 -11.39
C ARG A 55 -5.29 -9.61 -11.65
N ARG A 56 -4.58 -8.52 -11.95
CA ARG A 56 -3.13 -8.55 -12.18
C ARG A 56 -2.32 -8.54 -10.88
N ASN A 57 -2.94 -8.22 -9.74
CA ASN A 57 -2.29 -8.34 -8.45
C ASN A 57 -2.38 -9.80 -7.97
N ASP A 58 -1.39 -10.24 -7.20
CA ASP A 58 -1.40 -11.55 -6.54
C ASP A 58 -2.51 -11.64 -5.48
N PRO A 59 -2.90 -12.87 -5.05
CA PRO A 59 -4.01 -13.07 -4.11
C PRO A 59 -3.87 -12.32 -2.77
N GLN A 60 -2.66 -12.12 -2.25
CA GLN A 60 -2.48 -11.37 -1.00
C GLN A 60 -2.76 -9.88 -1.19
N VAL A 61 -2.26 -9.29 -2.27
CA VAL A 61 -2.57 -7.90 -2.60
C VAL A 61 -4.07 -7.72 -2.91
N GLN A 62 -4.68 -8.68 -3.60
CA GLN A 62 -6.14 -8.69 -3.80
C GLN A 62 -6.89 -8.68 -2.46
N ALA A 63 -6.51 -9.54 -1.50
CA ALA A 63 -7.12 -9.57 -0.17
C ALA A 63 -6.90 -8.26 0.62
N LEU A 64 -5.70 -7.68 0.56
CA LEU A 64 -5.41 -6.40 1.21
C LEU A 64 -6.25 -5.25 0.66
N LEU A 65 -6.40 -5.20 -0.67
CA LEU A 65 -7.26 -4.21 -1.34
C LEU A 65 -8.72 -4.36 -0.91
N LEU A 66 -9.18 -5.58 -0.64
CA LEU A 66 -10.56 -5.87 -0.26
C LEU A 66 -10.84 -5.73 1.24
N ARG A 67 -9.84 -5.83 2.11
CA ARG A 67 -10.00 -5.86 3.58
C ARG A 67 -10.85 -4.73 4.14
N ARG A 68 -10.56 -3.48 3.76
CA ARG A 68 -11.30 -2.31 4.25
C ARG A 68 -12.70 -2.19 3.61
N PRO A 69 -12.88 -2.26 2.28
CA PRO A 69 -14.21 -2.12 1.70
C PRO A 69 -15.14 -3.32 1.96
N ALA A 70 -14.61 -4.56 2.08
CA ALA A 70 -15.37 -5.72 2.54
C ALA A 70 -15.77 -5.59 4.02
N GLY A 71 -14.84 -5.14 4.88
CA GLY A 71 -15.13 -4.92 6.30
C GLY A 71 -16.23 -3.88 6.56
N ARG A 72 -16.35 -2.83 5.73
CA ARG A 72 -17.47 -1.86 5.81
C ARG A 72 -18.84 -2.48 5.53
N LEU A 73 -18.86 -3.57 4.79
CA LEU A 73 -20.06 -4.34 4.46
C LEU A 73 -20.25 -5.53 5.40
N GLY A 74 -19.36 -5.73 6.38
CA GLY A 74 -19.37 -6.89 7.27
C GLY A 74 -19.04 -8.21 6.54
N LEU A 75 -18.31 -8.12 5.42
CA LEU A 75 -17.90 -9.28 4.62
C LEU A 75 -16.49 -9.71 5.03
N ASP A 76 -16.29 -11.01 5.19
CA ASP A 76 -14.98 -11.60 5.46
C ASP A 76 -14.16 -11.68 4.16
N VAL A 77 -12.85 -11.44 4.28
CA VAL A 77 -11.92 -11.61 3.16
C VAL A 77 -11.38 -13.04 3.17
N PRO A 78 -11.56 -13.81 2.08
CA PRO A 78 -10.97 -15.14 1.95
C PRO A 78 -9.46 -15.09 2.15
N GLU A 79 -8.92 -16.07 2.90
CA GLU A 79 -7.48 -16.16 3.08
C GLU A 79 -6.80 -16.52 1.74
N PRO A 80 -5.79 -15.73 1.31
CA PRO A 80 -5.02 -16.01 0.10
C PRO A 80 -4.32 -17.37 0.20
N GLY A 81 -4.78 -18.34 -0.59
CA GLY A 81 -4.20 -19.70 -0.63
C GLY A 81 -5.07 -20.79 0.00
N ALA A 82 -6.26 -20.45 0.53
CA ALA A 82 -7.27 -21.46 0.83
C ALA A 82 -7.78 -22.07 -0.49
N PRO A 83 -7.70 -23.40 -0.70
CA PRO A 83 -8.46 -24.05 -1.76
C PRO A 83 -9.95 -23.82 -1.51
N ALA A 84 -10.71 -23.51 -2.55
CA ALA A 84 -12.17 -23.49 -2.47
C ALA A 84 -12.66 -24.82 -1.86
N GLU A 85 -13.38 -24.74 -0.73
CA GLU A 85 -13.89 -25.92 -0.03
C GLU A 85 -14.78 -26.76 -0.95
N PRO A 86 -14.51 -28.07 -1.10
CA PRO A 86 -15.53 -29.04 -1.44
C PRO A 86 -16.25 -29.48 -0.16
N GLU A 87 -17.57 -29.45 -0.23
CA GLU A 87 -18.51 -30.07 0.70
C GLU A 87 -18.14 -31.53 1.06
N ALA A 88 -18.42 -31.85 2.34
CA ALA A 88 -18.76 -33.16 2.93
C ALA A 88 -17.67 -34.08 3.54
N ALA A 89 -17.81 -34.20 4.87
CA ALA A 89 -17.78 -35.41 5.69
C ALA A 89 -16.45 -36.15 5.97
N SER A 90 -15.97 -36.08 7.22
CA SER A 90 -16.10 -37.17 8.22
C SER A 90 -15.32 -36.85 9.53
N ARG A 91 -15.93 -37.21 10.67
CA ARG A 91 -15.39 -37.14 12.05
C ARG A 91 -14.27 -38.19 12.31
N PRO A 92 -13.77 -38.36 13.55
CA PRO A 92 -12.90 -37.48 14.34
C PRO A 92 -11.58 -38.21 14.74
N VAL A 93 -10.47 -37.51 14.95
CA VAL A 93 -9.26 -38.11 15.55
C VAL A 93 -8.92 -37.42 16.86
N GLU A 94 -9.24 -38.18 17.90
CA GLU A 94 -8.65 -38.35 19.24
C GLU A 94 -7.43 -37.49 19.63
N THR A 95 -7.60 -36.87 20.79
CA THR A 95 -6.66 -36.02 21.54
C THR A 95 -5.73 -36.87 22.40
N GLU A 96 -4.42 -36.57 22.43
CA GLU A 96 -3.54 -36.70 23.62
C GLU A 96 -2.22 -35.90 23.40
N PRO A 97 -1.46 -35.53 24.46
CA PRO A 97 -0.87 -34.21 24.60
C PRO A 97 0.66 -34.15 24.35
N GLU A 98 1.15 -32.91 24.35
CA GLU A 98 2.49 -32.38 24.04
C GLU A 98 3.72 -33.13 24.62
N PRO A 99 4.91 -32.80 24.09
CA PRO A 99 5.79 -32.02 24.96
C PRO A 99 6.46 -30.82 24.27
N ASP A 100 6.31 -29.67 24.94
CA ASP A 100 7.28 -28.60 25.17
C ASP A 100 8.52 -28.60 24.25
N ARG A 101 8.44 -27.75 23.21
CA ARG A 101 9.61 -27.11 22.61
C ARG A 101 9.35 -25.61 22.61
N SER A 102 10.01 -24.94 23.54
CA SER A 102 10.18 -23.50 23.54
C SER A 102 10.97 -23.10 22.28
N GLU A 103 10.27 -22.73 21.22
CA GLU A 103 10.84 -21.96 20.11
C GLU A 103 10.87 -20.48 20.51
N PRO A 104 11.96 -19.74 20.22
CA PRO A 104 12.00 -18.31 20.48
C PRO A 104 10.94 -17.62 19.63
N GLU A 105 10.20 -16.71 20.26
CA GLU A 105 9.22 -15.82 19.64
C GLU A 105 9.69 -15.34 18.26
N ALA A 106 8.99 -15.79 17.23
CA ALA A 106 9.02 -15.13 15.94
C ALA A 106 8.57 -13.69 16.16
N ASP A 107 9.45 -12.74 15.80
CA ASP A 107 9.18 -11.30 15.77
C ASP A 107 7.80 -11.05 15.21
N GLN A 108 6.86 -10.71 16.11
CA GLN A 108 5.56 -10.24 15.71
C GLN A 108 5.73 -8.88 15.04
N PRO A 109 4.96 -8.57 13.98
CA PRO A 109 4.98 -7.25 13.39
C PRO A 109 4.59 -6.23 14.47
N GLU A 110 5.44 -5.22 14.68
CA GLU A 110 5.40 -4.16 15.70
C GLU A 110 4.15 -3.26 15.63
N THR A 111 2.98 -3.86 15.67
CA THR A 111 1.66 -3.23 15.70
C THR A 111 1.36 -2.60 17.06
N GLY A 112 2.12 -2.92 18.10
CA GLY A 112 1.98 -2.35 19.45
C GLY A 112 2.59 -0.96 19.63
N TRP A 113 3.54 -0.54 18.78
CA TRP A 113 4.29 0.71 19.00
C TRP A 113 3.45 1.97 18.80
N LEU A 114 2.37 1.88 18.03
CA LEU A 114 1.47 3.01 17.76
C LEU A 114 0.20 3.01 18.62
N ALA A 115 0.00 1.99 19.47
CA ALA A 115 -1.25 1.82 20.24
C ALA A 115 -1.58 3.03 21.13
N ASP A 116 -0.56 3.61 21.76
CA ASP A 116 -0.70 4.80 22.63
C ASP A 116 -0.43 6.13 21.89
N CYS A 117 -0.21 6.07 20.57
CA CYS A 117 0.00 7.26 19.76
C CYS A 117 -1.32 7.89 19.33
N ARG A 118 -1.29 9.20 19.09
CA ARG A 118 -2.42 9.97 18.57
C ARG A 118 -2.00 10.76 17.33
N LEU A 119 -2.73 10.56 16.25
CA LEU A 119 -2.62 11.37 15.04
C LEU A 119 -3.41 12.67 15.20
N GLN A 120 -2.75 13.80 15.00
CA GLN A 120 -3.29 15.16 15.11
C GLN A 120 -2.85 15.98 13.89
N GLY A 121 -3.43 15.65 12.73
CA GLY A 121 -3.10 16.28 11.47
C GLY A 121 -1.64 16.06 11.06
N GLU A 122 -0.84 17.12 11.08
CA GLU A 122 0.60 17.09 10.72
C GLU A 122 1.50 16.57 11.85
N ARG A 123 0.93 16.04 12.93
CA ARG A 123 1.67 15.55 14.09
C ARG A 123 1.20 14.18 14.54
N ILE A 124 2.14 13.32 14.91
CA ILE A 124 1.87 12.09 15.67
C ILE A 124 2.51 12.25 17.04
N THR A 125 1.71 12.11 18.09
CA THR A 125 2.16 12.24 19.49
C THR A 125 2.01 10.89 20.18
N CYS A 126 3.12 10.34 20.63
CA CYS A 126 3.20 9.11 21.44
C CYS A 126 3.62 9.47 22.87
N PRO A 127 3.52 8.57 23.87
CA PRO A 127 3.80 8.89 25.28
C PRO A 127 5.16 9.55 25.55
N GLN A 128 6.20 9.17 24.80
CA GLN A 128 7.58 9.64 25.00
C GLN A 128 8.17 10.34 23.76
N ARG A 129 7.42 10.43 22.66
CA ARG A 129 7.93 10.87 21.36
C ARG A 129 6.89 11.66 20.60
N GLN A 130 7.39 12.56 19.75
CA GLN A 130 6.57 13.30 18.82
C GLN A 130 7.20 13.21 17.44
N TYR A 131 6.36 13.17 16.41
CA TYR A 131 6.77 13.21 15.02
C TYR A 131 5.98 14.29 14.30
N ASN A 132 6.63 15.02 13.40
CA ASN A 132 6.00 16.03 12.56
C ASN A 132 6.05 15.61 11.10
N LEU A 133 5.02 15.95 10.33
CA LEU A 133 4.95 15.67 8.90
C LEU A 133 6.13 16.32 8.17
N ALA A 134 6.92 15.49 7.48
CA ALA A 134 8.06 15.92 6.69
C ALA A 134 7.59 16.61 5.42
N MET A 135 7.95 17.88 5.30
CA MET A 135 7.72 18.67 4.10
C MET A 135 8.92 18.60 3.16
N ASN A 136 8.72 18.99 1.90
CA ASN A 136 9.85 19.33 1.05
C ASN A 136 10.54 20.60 1.56
N GLN A 137 11.87 20.61 1.56
CA GLN A 137 12.66 21.70 2.10
C GLN A 137 13.41 22.46 1.00
N PRO A 138 13.57 23.79 1.11
CA PRO A 138 14.46 24.55 0.24
C PRO A 138 15.93 24.22 0.55
N ASN A 139 16.82 24.46 -0.42
CA ASN A 139 18.24 24.11 -0.30
C ASN A 139 18.94 24.77 0.89
N SER A 140 18.47 25.96 1.31
CA SER A 140 19.01 26.69 2.46
C SER A 140 18.77 26.01 3.80
N LYS A 141 17.84 25.05 3.88
CA LYS A 141 17.55 24.28 5.10
C LYS A 141 18.21 22.90 5.11
N LEU A 142 18.87 22.51 4.01
CA LEU A 142 19.52 21.20 3.91
C LEU A 142 20.87 21.21 4.62
N ALA A 143 21.22 20.08 5.25
CA ALA A 143 22.54 19.90 5.81
C ALA A 143 23.64 20.00 4.73
N ALA A 144 24.82 20.47 5.12
CA ALA A 144 25.92 20.66 4.19
C ALA A 144 26.31 19.33 3.52
N GLY A 145 26.48 19.35 2.19
CA GLY A 145 26.96 18.20 1.43
C GLY A 145 25.92 17.12 1.11
N VAL A 146 24.67 17.21 1.58
CA VAL A 146 23.64 16.17 1.30
C VAL A 146 23.28 16.04 -0.18
N LEU A 147 23.46 17.10 -0.98
CA LEU A 147 23.30 17.06 -2.44
C LEU A 147 24.60 16.67 -3.18
N GLY A 148 25.66 16.36 -2.44
CA GLY A 148 26.96 15.95 -2.98
C GLY A 148 26.98 14.51 -3.49
N GLU A 149 28.09 14.13 -4.13
CA GLU A 149 28.27 12.77 -4.67
C GLU A 149 28.39 11.72 -3.57
N GLY A 150 28.96 12.07 -2.41
CA GLY A 150 29.13 11.15 -1.29
C GLY A 150 27.83 10.67 -0.65
N ASN A 151 26.74 11.43 -0.75
CA ASN A 151 25.44 11.00 -0.26
C ASN A 151 24.78 10.05 -1.28
N ARG A 152 25.00 8.75 -1.16
CA ARG A 152 24.44 7.71 -2.06
C ARG A 152 23.16 7.14 -1.48
N LEU A 153 22.24 6.66 -2.34
CA LEU A 153 21.05 5.95 -1.87
C LEU A 153 21.49 4.63 -1.25
N GLY A 154 22.30 3.86 -1.99
CA GLY A 154 23.01 2.69 -1.52
C GLY A 154 22.12 1.51 -1.16
N LEU A 155 21.08 1.26 -1.95
CA LEU A 155 20.30 0.03 -1.81
C LEU A 155 21.18 -1.18 -2.15
N SER A 156 21.02 -2.27 -1.40
CA SER A 156 21.61 -3.55 -1.75
C SER A 156 21.00 -4.06 -3.06
N GLN A 157 21.77 -4.83 -3.84
CA GLN A 157 21.21 -5.57 -4.97
C GLN A 157 20.32 -6.69 -4.44
N PHE A 158 19.20 -6.94 -5.12
CA PHE A 158 18.35 -8.07 -4.78
C PHE A 158 19.09 -9.38 -5.09
N GLN A 159 19.13 -10.27 -4.10
CA GLN A 159 19.69 -11.61 -4.22
C GLN A 159 18.63 -12.60 -3.78
N GLY A 160 18.23 -13.51 -4.67
CA GLY A 160 17.22 -14.51 -4.37
C GLY A 160 16.32 -14.82 -5.54
N SER A 161 15.38 -15.73 -5.31
CA SER A 161 14.31 -16.02 -6.25
C SER A 161 13.26 -14.92 -6.19
N ARG A 162 12.84 -14.42 -7.35
CA ARG A 162 11.73 -13.44 -7.44
C ARG A 162 10.37 -14.06 -7.14
N ASN A 163 10.29 -15.39 -7.16
CA ASN A 163 9.08 -16.14 -6.80
C ASN A 163 9.06 -16.51 -5.30
N ASP A 164 10.13 -16.18 -4.57
CA ASP A 164 10.17 -16.29 -3.12
C ASP A 164 9.69 -14.97 -2.52
N GLU A 165 8.40 -14.93 -2.21
CA GLU A 165 7.71 -13.74 -1.71
C GLU A 165 8.29 -13.25 -0.38
N GLU A 166 8.74 -14.15 0.50
CA GLU A 166 9.30 -13.76 1.79
C GLU A 166 10.66 -13.06 1.59
N THR A 167 11.50 -13.61 0.71
CA THR A 167 12.79 -12.99 0.36
C THR A 167 12.61 -11.64 -0.32
N VAL A 168 11.65 -11.50 -1.23
CA VAL A 168 11.31 -10.21 -1.87
C VAL A 168 10.80 -9.21 -0.83
N ARG A 169 9.88 -9.62 0.05
CA ARG A 169 9.30 -8.75 1.08
C ARG A 169 10.38 -8.22 2.01
N ARG A 170 11.26 -9.09 2.53
CA ARG A 170 12.37 -8.70 3.41
C ARG A 170 13.29 -7.70 2.73
N TYR A 171 13.69 -7.97 1.48
CA TYR A 171 14.51 -7.05 0.70
C TYR A 171 13.86 -5.67 0.54
N LEU A 172 12.56 -5.63 0.21
CA LEU A 172 11.87 -4.36 -0.04
C LEU A 172 11.63 -3.57 1.24
N SER A 173 11.38 -4.23 2.37
CA SER A 173 11.35 -3.57 3.69
C SER A 173 12.70 -2.90 3.99
N ASP A 174 13.81 -3.64 3.91
CA ASP A 174 15.16 -3.11 4.16
C ASP A 174 15.51 -1.94 3.19
N ALA A 175 15.15 -2.09 1.92
CA ALA A 175 15.39 -1.07 0.91
C ALA A 175 14.54 0.19 1.16
N TYR A 176 13.30 0.02 1.62
CA TYR A 176 12.39 1.12 1.93
C TYR A 176 12.84 1.90 3.18
N ASP A 177 13.29 1.17 4.21
CA ASP A 177 13.87 1.72 5.44
C ASP A 177 15.11 2.55 5.16
N ARG A 178 15.79 2.32 4.04
CA ARG A 178 16.90 3.16 3.55
C ARG A 178 16.43 4.30 2.66
N TYR A 179 15.45 4.04 1.78
CA TYR A 179 14.94 5.00 0.83
C TYR A 179 14.30 6.22 1.49
N ILE A 180 13.40 6.02 2.45
CA ILE A 180 12.65 7.13 3.07
C ILE A 180 13.58 8.12 3.80
N PRO A 181 14.48 7.68 4.70
CA PRO A 181 15.56 8.49 5.23
C PRO A 181 16.30 9.33 4.18
N LYS A 182 16.72 8.71 3.08
CA LYS A 182 17.53 9.38 2.04
C LYS A 182 16.77 10.46 1.30
N MET A 183 15.46 10.30 1.14
CA MET A 183 14.58 11.30 0.54
C MET A 183 14.35 12.48 1.49
N VAL A 184 14.18 12.20 2.79
CA VAL A 184 14.09 13.23 3.83
C VAL A 184 15.38 14.06 3.89
N ASP A 185 16.56 13.41 3.87
CA ASP A 185 17.87 14.07 3.97
C ASP A 185 18.12 15.09 2.85
N ILE A 186 17.57 14.87 1.64
CA ILE A 186 17.68 15.80 0.50
C ILE A 186 16.50 16.78 0.41
N GLY A 187 15.66 16.81 1.44
CA GLY A 187 14.52 17.71 1.56
C GLY A 187 13.36 17.37 0.64
N LEU A 188 13.13 16.09 0.37
CA LEU A 188 12.02 15.59 -0.46
C LEU A 188 11.02 14.75 0.36
N GLY A 189 10.80 15.10 1.63
CA GLY A 189 9.93 14.35 2.55
C GLY A 189 8.47 14.21 2.07
N ALA A 190 7.95 15.23 1.38
CA ALA A 190 6.60 15.21 0.81
C ALA A 190 6.56 14.66 -0.64
N ASN A 191 7.71 14.22 -1.17
CA ASN A 191 7.89 13.67 -2.51
C ASN A 191 8.51 12.27 -2.46
N THR A 192 7.88 11.41 -1.66
CA THR A 192 8.27 10.01 -1.50
C THR A 192 7.23 9.09 -2.13
N MET A 193 7.66 7.92 -2.58
CA MET A 193 6.76 6.86 -3.01
C MET A 193 6.17 6.14 -1.80
N SER A 194 4.91 5.71 -1.89
CA SER A 194 4.33 4.75 -0.94
C SER A 194 5.04 3.40 -1.05
N PHE A 195 4.93 2.57 -0.01
CA PHE A 195 5.51 1.23 -0.05
C PHE A 195 4.94 0.40 -1.21
N THR A 196 3.64 0.53 -1.47
CA THR A 196 2.99 -0.14 -2.60
C THR A 196 3.55 0.31 -3.96
N ALA A 197 3.77 1.62 -4.15
CA ALA A 197 4.38 2.13 -5.38
C ALA A 197 5.84 1.67 -5.52
N PHE A 198 6.58 1.62 -4.41
CA PHE A 198 7.96 1.11 -4.36
C PHE A 198 8.04 -0.37 -4.76
N HIS A 199 7.14 -1.20 -4.21
CA HIS A 199 7.02 -2.62 -4.56
C HIS A 199 6.70 -2.83 -6.03
N LYS A 200 5.72 -2.10 -6.58
CA LYS A 200 5.37 -2.16 -8.00
C LYS A 200 6.52 -1.73 -8.91
N ALA A 201 7.28 -0.71 -8.49
CA ALA A 201 8.47 -0.28 -9.23
C ALA A 201 9.53 -1.39 -9.29
N PHE A 202 9.79 -2.08 -8.18
CA PHE A 202 10.67 -3.25 -8.15
C PHE A 202 10.21 -4.34 -9.12
N GLN A 203 8.97 -4.80 -9.00
CA GLN A 203 8.41 -5.85 -9.86
C GLN A 203 8.53 -5.48 -11.35
N THR A 204 8.17 -4.23 -11.70
CA THR A 204 8.20 -3.75 -13.08
C THR A 204 9.62 -3.71 -13.64
N MET A 205 10.59 -3.19 -12.86
CA MET A 205 11.98 -3.09 -13.30
C MET A 205 12.62 -4.46 -13.44
N GLU A 206 12.45 -5.34 -12.45
CA GLU A 206 13.04 -6.67 -12.45
C GLU A 206 12.44 -7.58 -13.53
N ALA A 207 11.13 -7.49 -13.79
CA ALA A 207 10.47 -8.17 -14.91
C ALA A 207 11.00 -7.70 -16.28
N GLY A 208 11.39 -6.43 -16.37
CA GLY A 208 12.06 -5.85 -17.53
C GLY A 208 13.56 -6.12 -17.62
N GLY A 209 14.14 -6.88 -16.68
CA GLY A 209 15.59 -7.15 -16.64
C GLY A 209 16.44 -5.95 -16.23
N VAL A 210 15.85 -4.95 -15.57
CA VAL A 210 16.55 -3.77 -15.06
C VAL A 210 16.86 -3.97 -13.59
N ASP A 211 18.13 -3.80 -13.20
CA ASP A 211 18.56 -3.81 -11.80
C ASP A 211 17.89 -2.66 -11.03
N PHE A 212 16.99 -3.00 -10.12
CA PHE A 212 16.22 -2.04 -9.34
C PHE A 212 17.11 -1.11 -8.50
N ALA A 213 18.11 -1.66 -7.81
CA ALA A 213 18.99 -0.91 -6.92
C ALA A 213 19.82 0.13 -7.71
N GLN A 214 20.40 -0.29 -8.82
CA GLN A 214 21.16 0.57 -9.73
C GLN A 214 20.27 1.65 -10.35
N ARG A 215 19.04 1.29 -10.77
CA ARG A 215 18.09 2.26 -11.32
C ARG A 215 17.68 3.30 -10.29
N MET A 216 17.39 2.88 -9.06
CA MET A 216 17.04 3.76 -7.95
C MET A 216 18.21 4.68 -7.55
N GLU A 217 19.43 4.18 -7.53
CA GLU A 217 20.65 4.98 -7.30
C GLU A 217 20.83 6.08 -8.36
N ARG A 218 20.58 5.75 -9.63
CA ARG A 218 20.61 6.73 -10.73
C ARG A 218 19.53 7.78 -10.58
N THR A 219 18.30 7.37 -10.27
CA THR A 219 17.18 8.29 -10.01
C THR A 219 17.51 9.23 -8.84
N TYR A 220 18.05 8.71 -7.73
CA TYR A 220 18.46 9.51 -6.59
C TYR A 220 19.54 10.53 -6.94
N SER A 221 20.51 10.14 -7.77
CA SER A 221 21.56 11.05 -8.26
C SER A 221 20.98 12.20 -9.10
N LEU A 222 20.01 11.90 -9.98
CA LEU A 222 19.30 12.91 -10.76
C LEU A 222 18.47 13.84 -9.86
N LEU A 223 17.75 13.29 -8.89
CA LEU A 223 16.97 14.09 -7.93
C LEU A 223 17.85 15.07 -7.16
N LYS A 224 19.04 14.66 -6.72
CA LYS A 224 20.00 15.59 -6.09
C LYS A 224 20.49 16.67 -7.05
N GLN A 225 20.70 16.36 -8.33
CA GLN A 225 21.09 17.34 -9.34
C GLN A 225 19.97 18.37 -9.56
N ASP A 226 18.75 17.90 -9.79
CA ASP A 226 17.56 18.74 -9.93
C ASP A 226 17.37 19.63 -8.70
N LYS A 227 17.53 19.06 -7.50
CA LYS A 227 17.38 19.78 -6.23
C LYS A 227 18.35 20.94 -6.10
N LYS A 228 19.57 20.87 -6.68
CA LYS A 228 20.53 21.98 -6.62
C LYS A 228 20.03 23.23 -7.33
N THR A 229 19.23 23.08 -8.37
CA THR A 229 18.82 24.19 -9.25
C THR A 229 17.32 24.50 -9.22
N LEU A 230 16.49 23.52 -8.88
CA LEU A 230 15.04 23.64 -8.92
C LEU A 230 14.45 23.82 -7.52
N GLY A 231 13.58 24.82 -7.40
CA GLY A 231 12.71 24.97 -6.24
C GLY A 231 11.64 23.88 -6.22
N VAL A 232 11.29 23.41 -5.03
CA VAL A 232 10.21 22.43 -4.82
C VAL A 232 9.13 23.05 -3.95
N LYS A 233 7.86 22.76 -4.25
CA LYS A 233 6.75 23.13 -3.36
C LYS A 233 6.89 22.35 -2.05
N SER A 234 6.60 23.00 -0.93
CA SER A 234 6.65 22.38 0.40
C SER A 234 5.80 21.10 0.49
N ARG A 235 4.63 21.11 -0.17
CA ARG A 235 3.72 19.98 -0.35
C ARG A 235 2.85 20.20 -1.59
N TYR A 236 2.23 19.14 -2.12
CA TYR A 236 1.42 19.18 -3.35
C TYR A 236 -0.09 19.05 -3.11
N HIS A 237 -0.51 18.64 -1.92
CA HIS A 237 -1.90 18.54 -1.51
C HIS A 237 -2.02 18.62 0.01
N ASP A 238 -3.21 18.96 0.51
CA ASP A 238 -3.49 19.10 1.95
C ASP A 238 -4.04 17.83 2.61
N ARG A 239 -4.21 16.74 1.85
CA ARG A 239 -4.61 15.43 2.40
C ARG A 239 -3.64 14.96 3.49
N LEU A 240 -4.21 14.33 4.52
CA LEU A 240 -3.54 13.74 5.68
C LEU A 240 -4.10 12.33 5.88
N PRO A 241 -3.36 11.43 6.55
CA PRO A 241 -3.88 10.10 6.86
C PRO A 241 -5.13 10.22 7.74
N GLU A 242 -6.11 9.34 7.50
CA GLU A 242 -7.36 9.34 8.27
C GLU A 242 -7.13 8.91 9.71
N ASP A 243 -6.29 7.89 9.90
CA ASP A 243 -6.03 7.27 11.18
C ASP A 243 -4.68 6.53 11.18
N LEU A 244 -4.22 6.09 12.36
CA LEU A 244 -2.92 5.44 12.53
C LEU A 244 -2.85 4.00 11.97
N SER A 245 -3.96 3.39 11.56
CA SER A 245 -3.93 2.05 10.94
C SER A 245 -3.26 2.05 9.56
N LEU A 246 -3.14 3.23 8.94
CA LEU A 246 -2.39 3.43 7.71
C LEU A 246 -0.89 3.56 7.93
N CYS A 247 -0.43 3.57 9.18
CA CYS A 247 0.92 3.93 9.55
C CYS A 247 1.75 2.73 10.00
N THR A 248 3.03 2.77 9.68
CA THR A 248 4.03 1.82 10.15
C THR A 248 5.26 2.56 10.67
N VAL A 249 5.88 2.02 11.71
CA VAL A 249 7.16 2.51 12.22
C VAL A 249 8.26 1.85 11.38
N ILE A 250 9.04 2.63 10.63
CA ILE A 250 10.15 2.09 9.83
C ILE A 250 11.49 2.18 10.57
N ASN A 251 11.59 3.07 11.56
CA ASN A 251 12.71 3.16 12.51
C ASN A 251 12.33 4.09 13.68
N PRO A 252 13.15 4.20 14.73
CA PRO A 252 12.87 5.05 15.89
C PRO A 252 12.56 6.52 15.61
N ASP A 253 12.99 7.06 14.47
CA ASP A 253 12.87 8.46 14.10
C ASP A 253 11.83 8.73 13.00
N ILE A 254 11.28 7.68 12.36
CA ILE A 254 10.35 7.82 11.24
C ILE A 254 9.15 6.87 11.36
N ILE A 255 7.97 7.48 11.23
CA ILE A 255 6.71 6.80 10.97
C ILE A 255 6.28 7.13 9.53
N VAL A 256 5.85 6.12 8.77
CA VAL A 256 5.32 6.32 7.42
C VAL A 256 3.86 5.88 7.41
N CYS A 257 2.98 6.75 6.92
CA CYS A 257 1.60 6.39 6.63
C CYS A 257 1.37 6.41 5.13
N ASP A 258 0.63 5.44 4.60
CA ASP A 258 0.27 5.43 3.18
C ASP A 258 -1.11 4.84 2.91
N ASP A 259 -1.77 5.35 1.86
CA ASP A 259 -3.06 4.87 1.37
C ASP A 259 -2.93 4.27 -0.03
N VAL A 260 -1.76 3.70 -0.36
CA VAL A 260 -1.32 3.32 -1.72
C VAL A 260 -1.05 4.51 -2.63
N GLY A 261 -1.96 5.48 -2.71
CA GLY A 261 -1.88 6.63 -3.61
C GLY A 261 -1.03 7.78 -3.08
N THR A 262 -0.85 7.87 -1.77
CA THR A 262 -0.19 8.96 -1.05
C THR A 262 0.72 8.40 0.00
N ASN A 263 1.87 9.06 0.20
CA ASN A 263 2.80 8.73 1.27
C ASN A 263 2.98 9.95 2.19
N TRP A 264 2.83 9.74 3.49
CA TRP A 264 3.05 10.75 4.52
C TRP A 264 4.17 10.27 5.45
N VAL A 265 5.29 10.99 5.43
CA VAL A 265 6.45 10.68 6.26
C VAL A 265 6.44 11.59 7.49
N TYR A 266 6.40 11.04 8.69
CA TYR A 266 6.47 11.77 9.95
C TYR A 266 7.84 11.55 10.58
N VAL A 267 8.55 12.62 10.92
CA VAL A 267 9.93 12.58 11.43
C VAL A 267 10.02 13.13 12.84
N SER A 268 10.84 12.48 13.68
CA SER A 268 11.15 12.95 15.02
C SER A 268 11.95 14.27 14.99
N PRO A 269 11.86 15.11 16.04
CA PRO A 269 12.68 16.30 16.17
C PRO A 269 14.19 16.03 16.17
N SER A 270 14.64 14.84 16.59
CA SER A 270 16.05 14.44 16.57
C SER A 270 16.66 14.38 15.16
N ARG A 271 15.81 14.35 14.12
CA ARG A 271 16.23 14.28 12.71
C ARG A 271 16.24 15.65 11.99
N GLN A 272 15.66 16.69 12.60
CA GLN A 272 15.44 17.98 11.94
C GLN A 272 16.58 18.97 12.14
#